data_AF-A0A536IDY4-F1
#
_entry.id   AF-A0A536IDY4-F1
#
_cell.length_a   1.000
_cell.length_b   1.000
_cell.length_c   1.000
_cell.angle_alpha   90.00
_cell.angle_beta   90.00
_cell.angle_gamma   90.00
#
_symmetry.space_group_name_H-M   'P 1'
#
loop_
_entity.id
_entity.type
_entity.pdbx_description
1 polymer ?
#
loop_
_entity_poly.entity_id
_entity_poly.type
_entity_poly.pdbx_seq_one_letter_code
_entity_poly.pdbx_strand_id
1 'polypeptide(L)'
;MPEPTVGSGARVRGAAEVGSGEASIFVRWAGAGPPLLLLHGFPQTHLMWRRVATLLAQHFTVVCGDLGGYGQSGFPAFARAHELYSKRAMARDIVAVMARLGFQRCGNPLEKRAKSGPRRSEWKKFRIENDQTSGAGRTAM
;
A
#
# COMPACT_ATOMS: atom_id res chain seq x y z
N MET A 1 15.35 6.00 -29.02
CA MET A 1 15.36 5.75 -27.57
C MET A 1 14.82 4.35 -27.36
N PRO A 2 15.59 3.38 -26.84
CA PRO A 2 15.02 2.05 -26.60
C PRO A 2 14.12 2.10 -25.36
N GLU A 3 12.89 1.61 -25.53
CA GLU A 3 11.93 1.30 -24.47
C GLU A 3 12.55 0.36 -23.42
N PRO A 4 12.24 0.47 -22.13
CA PRO A 4 12.67 -0.52 -21.14
C PRO A 4 11.97 -1.85 -21.41
N THR A 5 12.69 -2.76 -22.08
CA THR A 5 12.28 -4.15 -22.26
C THR A 5 12.25 -4.83 -20.89
N VAL A 6 11.04 -5.02 -20.34
CA VAL A 6 10.83 -5.88 -19.16
C VAL A 6 11.11 -7.32 -19.57
N GLY A 7 12.36 -7.73 -19.39
CA GLY A 7 12.82 -9.10 -19.57
C GLY A 7 12.52 -9.97 -18.34
N SER A 8 11.91 -11.12 -18.59
CA SER A 8 12.10 -12.42 -17.91
C SER A 8 12.27 -12.45 -16.37
N GLY A 9 11.19 -12.84 -15.68
CA GLY A 9 11.20 -13.84 -14.59
C GLY A 9 11.95 -13.59 -13.27
N ALA A 10 12.82 -12.59 -13.15
CA ALA A 10 13.54 -12.33 -11.92
C ALA A 10 12.62 -11.67 -10.89
N ARG A 11 12.30 -12.40 -9.81
CA ARG A 11 11.54 -11.87 -8.68
C ARG A 11 12.40 -10.82 -7.97
N VAL A 12 12.11 -9.54 -8.20
CA VAL A 12 12.82 -8.43 -7.55
C VAL A 12 12.34 -8.36 -6.11
N ARG A 13 13.24 -8.14 -5.16
CA ARG A 13 12.92 -7.86 -3.76
C ARG A 13 13.84 -6.76 -3.24
N GLY A 14 13.28 -5.79 -2.54
CA GLY A 14 14.05 -4.70 -1.96
C GLY A 14 13.28 -3.95 -0.89
N ALA A 15 13.98 -3.11 -0.17
CA ALA A 15 13.40 -2.08 0.68
C ALA A 15 14.29 -0.85 0.63
N ALA A 16 13.68 0.32 0.72
CA ALA A 16 14.39 1.59 0.71
C ALA A 16 13.58 2.65 1.44
N GLU A 17 14.30 3.61 2.00
CA GLU A 17 13.75 4.92 2.31
C GLU A 17 13.95 5.84 1.11
N VAL A 18 12.87 6.47 0.67
CA VAL A 18 12.85 7.31 -0.52
C VAL A 18 12.33 8.68 -0.12
N GLY A 19 13.16 9.71 -0.31
CA GLY A 19 12.74 11.09 -0.06
C GLY A 19 11.64 11.49 -1.04
N SER A 20 10.50 11.95 -0.53
CA SER A 20 9.39 12.44 -1.35
C SER A 20 9.53 13.92 -1.70
N GLY A 21 10.20 14.68 -0.84
CA GLY A 21 10.32 16.15 -0.84
C GLY A 21 9.91 16.74 0.51
N GLU A 22 8.85 16.18 1.12
CA GLU A 22 8.31 16.61 2.42
C GLU A 22 8.67 15.64 3.56
N ALA A 23 8.88 14.34 3.24
CA ALA A 23 9.25 13.30 4.19
C ALA A 23 10.13 12.21 3.55
N SER A 24 10.78 11.40 4.38
CA SER A 24 11.34 10.11 3.95
C SER A 24 10.24 9.05 4.02
N ILE A 25 10.00 8.34 2.92
CA ILE A 25 8.99 7.28 2.85
C ILE A 25 9.67 5.93 2.76
N PHE A 26 9.44 5.08 3.75
CA PHE A 26 9.85 3.69 3.69
C PHE A 26 8.95 2.89 2.77
N VAL A 27 9.56 2.14 1.87
CA VAL A 27 8.89 1.21 0.96
C VAL A 27 9.61 -0.13 0.94
N ARG A 28 8.84 -1.20 0.86
CA ARG A 28 9.32 -2.56 0.63
C ARG A 28 8.60 -3.13 -0.58
N TRP A 29 9.34 -3.75 -1.50
CA TRP A 29 8.75 -4.34 -2.68
C TRP A 29 9.22 -5.77 -2.91
N ALA A 30 8.35 -6.54 -3.56
CA ALA A 30 8.64 -7.90 -3.99
C ALA A 30 7.78 -8.28 -5.20
N GLY A 31 8.29 -9.19 -6.03
CA GLY A 31 7.53 -9.82 -7.10
C GLY A 31 8.03 -9.47 -8.49
N ALA A 32 7.21 -9.79 -9.47
CA ALA A 32 7.40 -9.46 -10.87
C ALA A 32 6.03 -9.26 -11.52
N GLY A 33 5.96 -8.37 -12.51
CA GLY A 33 4.72 -8.02 -13.21
C GLY A 33 4.23 -6.61 -12.89
N PRO A 34 2.95 -6.29 -13.17
CA PRO A 34 2.43 -4.94 -13.05
C PRO A 34 2.56 -4.40 -11.61
N PRO A 35 2.85 -3.09 -11.43
CA PRO A 35 3.04 -2.51 -10.11
C PRO A 35 1.71 -2.39 -9.34
N LEU A 36 1.73 -2.85 -8.09
CA LEU A 36 0.61 -2.79 -7.17
C LEU A 36 1.05 -2.16 -5.85
N LEU A 37 0.49 -1.01 -5.52
CA LEU A 37 0.78 -0.29 -4.29
C LEU A 37 -0.21 -0.67 -3.18
N LEU A 38 0.31 -1.00 -2.00
CA LEU A 38 -0.46 -1.26 -0.79
C LEU A 38 -0.14 -0.20 0.27
N LEU A 39 -1.16 0.57 0.67
CA LEU A 39 -1.06 1.59 1.72
C LEU A 39 -1.80 1.11 2.97
N HIS A 40 -1.20 1.26 4.13
CA HIS A 40 -1.82 0.89 5.40
C HIS A 40 -2.80 1.96 5.90
N GLY A 41 -3.62 1.59 6.89
CA GLY A 41 -4.46 2.53 7.65
C GLY A 41 -3.86 2.87 9.02
N PHE A 42 -4.61 3.62 9.84
CA PHE A 42 -4.25 3.87 11.23
C PHE A 42 -4.72 2.71 12.13
N PRO A 43 -3.96 2.29 13.17
CA PRO A 43 -2.59 2.67 13.54
C PRO A 43 -1.56 1.63 13.06
N GLN A 44 -1.66 1.20 11.81
CA GLN A 44 -0.87 0.10 11.27
C GLN A 44 0.34 0.60 10.48
N THR A 45 1.16 -0.33 9.99
CA THR A 45 2.31 -0.08 9.09
C THR A 45 2.22 -1.03 7.89
N HIS A 46 3.17 -0.94 6.96
CA HIS A 46 3.33 -1.82 5.80
C HIS A 46 3.30 -3.32 6.18
N LEU A 47 3.66 -3.67 7.42
CA LEU A 47 3.64 -5.04 7.93
C LEU A 47 2.24 -5.67 7.96
N MET A 48 1.17 -4.87 8.00
CA MET A 48 -0.20 -5.40 7.90
C MET A 48 -0.41 -6.23 6.63
N TRP A 49 0.32 -5.88 5.57
CA TRP A 49 0.22 -6.51 4.26
C TRP A 49 1.11 -7.74 4.11
N ARG A 50 1.95 -8.12 5.09
CA ARG A 50 2.97 -9.17 4.91
C ARG A 50 2.44 -10.48 4.28
N ARG A 51 1.26 -10.94 4.72
CA ARG A 51 0.63 -12.16 4.20
C ARG A 51 0.05 -11.93 2.80
N VAL A 52 -0.67 -10.82 2.62
CA VAL A 52 -1.33 -10.46 1.36
C VAL A 52 -0.29 -10.19 0.26
N ALA A 53 0.75 -9.42 0.57
CA ALA A 53 1.84 -9.09 -0.33
C ALA A 53 2.58 -10.34 -0.82
N THR A 54 2.77 -11.35 0.05
CA THR A 54 3.41 -12.61 -0.34
C THR A 54 2.62 -13.36 -1.41
N LEU A 55 1.28 -13.37 -1.29
CA LEU A 55 0.38 -13.98 -2.28
C LEU A 55 0.36 -13.18 -3.58
N LEU A 56 0.21 -11.86 -3.48
CA LEU A 56 0.13 -10.96 -4.64
C LEU A 56 1.45 -10.85 -5.42
N ALA A 57 2.60 -11.00 -4.77
CA ALA A 57 3.92 -10.95 -5.39
C ALA A 57 4.19 -12.09 -6.39
N GLN A 58 3.29 -13.07 -6.49
CA GLN A 58 3.33 -14.11 -7.53
C GLN A 58 2.85 -13.57 -8.89
N HIS A 59 2.10 -12.46 -8.90
CA HIS A 59 1.45 -11.91 -10.10
C HIS A 59 1.77 -10.44 -10.35
N PHE A 60 2.24 -9.72 -9.33
CA PHE A 60 2.47 -8.28 -9.36
C PHE A 60 3.84 -7.94 -8.78
N THR A 61 4.35 -6.77 -9.16
CA THR A 61 5.41 -6.11 -8.39
C THR A 61 4.72 -5.33 -7.26
N VAL A 62 4.63 -5.95 -6.09
CA VAL A 62 3.92 -5.39 -4.95
C VAL A 62 4.85 -4.43 -4.22
N VAL A 63 4.39 -3.20 -3.99
CA VAL A 63 5.08 -2.18 -3.19
C VAL A 63 4.23 -1.89 -1.96
N CYS A 64 4.76 -2.12 -0.77
CA CYS A 64 4.13 -1.75 0.49
C CYS A 64 4.85 -0.52 1.05
N GLY A 65 4.13 0.59 1.26
CA GLY A 65 4.69 1.83 1.77
C GLY A 65 4.15 2.19 3.15
N ASP A 66 5.00 2.78 3.98
CA ASP A 66 4.61 3.45 5.23
C ASP A 66 4.26 4.92 4.93
N LEU A 67 3.10 5.38 5.36
CA LEU A 67 2.73 6.80 5.22
C LEU A 67 3.64 7.68 6.10
N GLY A 68 3.81 8.95 5.72
CA GLY A 68 4.59 9.90 6.51
C GLY A 68 4.13 9.94 7.98
N GLY A 69 5.08 9.83 8.91
CA GLY A 69 4.81 9.73 10.35
C GLY A 69 4.38 8.36 10.86
N TYR A 70 4.47 7.30 10.04
CA TYR A 70 4.19 5.92 10.44
C TYR A 70 5.37 4.99 10.18
N GLY A 71 5.47 3.93 10.99
CA GLY A 71 6.40 2.83 10.75
C GLY A 71 7.84 3.29 10.64
N GLN A 72 8.46 2.98 9.50
CA GLN A 72 9.85 3.37 9.21
C GLN A 72 9.94 4.66 8.37
N SER A 73 8.82 5.28 8.01
CA SER A 73 8.83 6.58 7.34
C SER A 73 9.16 7.69 8.33
N GLY A 74 9.89 8.68 7.83
CA GLY A 74 10.16 9.91 8.56
C GLY A 74 8.89 10.71 8.83
N PHE A 75 8.99 11.60 9.81
CA PHE A 75 7.95 12.60 10.06
C PHE A 75 8.13 13.76 9.08
N PRO A 76 7.06 14.24 8.44
CA PRO A 76 7.13 15.49 7.68
C PRO A 76 7.59 16.63 8.59
N ALA A 77 8.28 17.62 8.01
CA ALA A 77 8.71 18.81 8.73
C ALA A 77 7.53 19.43 9.50
N PHE A 78 7.78 20.01 10.68
CA PHE A 78 6.71 20.60 11.50
C PHE A 78 6.08 21.80 10.78
N ALA A 79 4.99 21.57 10.05
CA ALA A 79 4.14 22.63 9.53
C ALA A 79 3.08 22.99 10.58
N ARG A 80 2.88 24.30 10.79
CA ARG A 80 1.96 24.86 11.80
C ARG A 80 0.51 24.42 11.64
N ALA A 81 0.13 24.01 10.44
CA ALA A 81 -1.15 23.39 10.14
C ALA A 81 -0.86 21.96 9.68
N HIS A 82 -1.65 20.99 10.13
CA HIS A 82 -1.56 19.56 9.76
C HIS A 82 -1.76 19.27 8.25
N GLU A 83 -1.54 20.26 7.38
CA GLU A 83 -1.59 20.22 5.93
C GLU A 83 -0.71 19.12 5.34
N LEU A 84 0.46 18.87 5.95
CA LEU A 84 1.37 17.80 5.54
C LEU A 84 0.83 16.39 5.89
N TYR A 85 -0.14 16.29 6.80
CA TYR A 85 -0.90 15.06 7.07
C TYR A 85 -2.24 15.01 6.34
N SER A 86 -2.53 15.97 5.45
CA SER A 86 -3.70 15.86 4.59
C SER A 86 -3.56 14.65 3.67
N LYS A 87 -4.68 13.97 3.35
CA LYS A 87 -4.68 12.84 2.39
C LYS A 87 -4.05 13.23 1.05
N ARG A 88 -4.18 14.51 0.67
CA ARG A 88 -3.58 15.06 -0.55
C ARG A 88 -2.06 15.12 -0.47
N ALA A 89 -1.51 15.59 0.64
CA ALA A 89 -0.06 15.62 0.86
C ALA A 89 0.51 14.19 0.87
N MET A 90 -0.07 13.30 1.67
CA MET A 90 0.35 11.90 1.72
C MET A 90 0.28 11.21 0.35
N ALA A 91 -0.77 11.47 -0.44
CA ALA A 91 -0.88 10.91 -1.78
C ALA A 91 0.21 11.44 -2.72
N ARG A 92 0.60 12.72 -2.61
CA ARG A 92 1.71 13.29 -3.40
C ARG A 92 3.03 12.62 -3.05
N ASP A 93 3.28 12.36 -1.77
CA ASP A 93 4.50 11.68 -1.34
C ASP A 93 4.62 10.30 -1.97
N ILE A 94 3.55 9.53 -1.87
CA ILE A 94 3.47 8.18 -2.41
C ILE A 94 3.61 8.17 -3.94
N VAL A 95 2.97 9.10 -4.66
CA VAL A 95 3.13 9.23 -6.12
C VAL A 95 4.58 9.53 -6.48
N ALA A 96 5.23 10.45 -5.76
CA ALA A 96 6.62 10.82 -6.00
C ALA A 96 7.58 9.65 -5.74
N VAL A 97 7.31 8.84 -4.71
CA VAL A 97 8.09 7.63 -4.41
C VAL A 97 7.90 6.57 -5.50
N MET A 98 6.67 6.30 -5.92
CA MET A 98 6.39 5.35 -7.00
C MET A 98 7.06 5.77 -8.31
N ALA A 99 7.06 7.06 -8.65
CA ALA A 99 7.76 7.59 -9.81
C ALA A 99 9.28 7.37 -9.72
N ARG A 100 9.89 7.59 -8.54
CA ARG A 100 11.32 7.35 -8.28
C ARG A 100 11.69 5.86 -8.35
N LEU A 101 10.77 4.96 -8.04
CA LEU A 101 10.93 3.52 -8.25
C LEU A 101 10.73 3.09 -9.73
N GLY A 102 10.44 4.03 -10.63
CA GLY A 102 10.22 3.76 -12.06
C GLY A 102 8.77 3.44 -12.43
N PHE A 103 7.81 3.57 -11.50
CA PHE A 103 6.40 3.27 -11.76
C PHE A 103 5.61 4.54 -12.04
N GLN A 104 5.29 4.78 -13.32
CA GLN A 104 4.47 5.92 -13.75
C GLN A 104 2.96 5.70 -13.53
N ARG A 105 2.54 4.44 -13.43
CA ARG A 105 1.16 4.04 -13.11
C ARG A 105 1.21 2.81 -12.21
N CYS A 106 0.37 2.80 -11.19
CA CYS A 106 0.08 1.63 -10.37
C CYS A 106 -1.43 1.55 -10.17
N GLY A 107 -2.00 0.34 -10.27
CA GLY A 107 -3.44 0.18 -10.43
C GLY A 107 -4.08 -0.73 -9.41
N ASN A 108 -5.38 -0.52 -9.20
CA ASN A 108 -6.24 -1.47 -8.50
C ASN A 108 -6.34 -2.75 -9.35
N PRO A 109 -6.05 -3.95 -8.81
CA PRO A 109 -6.16 -5.21 -9.55
C PRO A 109 -7.54 -5.43 -10.19
N LEU A 110 -8.57 -4.76 -9.65
CA LEU A 110 -9.95 -4.85 -10.11
C LEU A 110 -10.25 -4.06 -11.39
N GLU A 111 -9.40 -3.12 -11.80
CA GLU A 111 -9.70 -2.24 -12.94
C GLU A 111 -9.71 -3.00 -14.27
N LYS A 112 -8.88 -4.05 -14.40
CA LYS A 112 -8.90 -4.92 -15.59
C LYS A 112 -10.13 -5.86 -15.66
N ARG A 113 -10.88 -6.01 -14.57
CA ARG A 113 -12.14 -6.80 -14.50
C ARG A 113 -13.40 -5.91 -14.53
N ALA A 114 -13.24 -4.59 -14.46
CA ALA A 114 -14.33 -3.64 -14.26
C ALA A 114 -15.14 -3.26 -15.51
N LYS A 115 -14.98 -3.96 -16.65
CA LYS A 115 -16.01 -3.89 -17.71
C LYS A 115 -17.30 -4.64 -17.34
N SER A 116 -17.31 -5.40 -16.23
CA SER A 116 -18.51 -6.07 -15.70
C SER A 116 -18.54 -6.14 -14.16
N GLY A 117 -18.19 -5.04 -13.48
CA GLY A 117 -18.23 -4.97 -12.01
C GLY A 117 -19.66 -4.78 -11.46
N PRO A 118 -19.99 -5.28 -10.26
CA PRO A 118 -21.33 -5.16 -9.69
C PRO A 118 -21.68 -3.69 -9.36
N ARG A 119 -22.92 -3.30 -9.72
CA ARG A 119 -23.47 -1.95 -9.53
C ARG A 119 -23.45 -1.54 -8.05
N ARG A 120 -23.37 -0.24 -7.79
CA ARG A 120 -23.31 0.39 -6.46
C ARG A 120 -24.34 -0.11 -5.43
N SER A 121 -25.48 -0.65 -5.87
CA SER A 121 -26.50 -1.30 -5.03
C SER A 121 -26.06 -2.63 -4.40
N GLU A 122 -25.16 -3.36 -5.06
CA GLU A 122 -24.67 -4.67 -4.62
C GLU A 122 -23.61 -4.57 -3.51
N TRP A 123 -22.99 -3.40 -3.35
CA TRP A 123 -22.01 -3.12 -2.30
C TRP A 123 -22.61 -3.08 -0.90
N LYS A 124 -23.93 -2.86 -0.77
CA LYS A 124 -24.64 -2.90 0.52
C LYS A 124 -24.71 -4.30 1.14
N LYS A 125 -24.44 -5.36 0.37
CA LYS A 125 -24.44 -6.75 0.85
C LYS A 125 -23.10 -7.20 1.43
N PHE A 126 -22.01 -6.46 1.17
CA PHE A 126 -20.69 -6.76 1.72
C PHE A 126 -20.56 -6.16 3.13
N ARG A 127 -21.13 -6.85 4.12
CA ARG A 127 -20.91 -6.56 5.55
C ARG A 127 -19.58 -7.21 5.94
N ILE A 128 -18.60 -6.41 6.34
CA ILE A 128 -17.39 -6.93 6.99
C ILE A 128 -17.81 -7.34 8.40
N GLU A 129 -18.01 -8.63 8.64
CA GLU A 129 -18.15 -9.18 9.98
C GLU A 129 -16.81 -9.08 10.70
N ASN A 130 -16.75 -8.13 11.64
CA ASN A 130 -15.59 -7.87 12.48
C ASN A 130 -15.74 -8.74 13.72
N ASP A 131 -15.22 -9.97 13.69
CA ASP A 131 -15.23 -10.84 14.86
C ASP A 131 -14.01 -10.55 15.74
N GLN A 132 -14.26 -9.84 16.84
CA GLN A 132 -13.34 -9.60 17.95
C GLN A 132 -14.14 -9.64 19.25
N THR A 133 -14.21 -10.80 19.91
CA THR A 133 -14.03 -10.91 21.36
C THR A 133 -13.69 -12.36 21.72
N SER A 134 -12.42 -12.59 22.07
CA SER A 134 -11.95 -13.76 22.78
C SER A 134 -12.35 -13.72 24.27
N GLY A 135 -12.91 -14.84 24.74
CA GLY A 135 -12.93 -15.40 26.11
C GLY A 135 -12.65 -14.53 27.34
N ALA A 136 -13.59 -14.56 28.29
CA ALA A 136 -13.31 -14.41 29.72
C ALA A 136 -14.32 -15.20 30.58
N GLY A 137 -13.80 -16.01 31.51
CA GLY A 137 -14.43 -16.27 32.82
C GLY A 137 -15.48 -17.38 32.92
N ARG A 138 -15.03 -18.62 33.15
CA ARG A 138 -15.77 -19.55 34.01
C ARG A 138 -15.56 -19.11 35.47
N THR A 139 -16.62 -18.86 36.21
CA THR A 139 -16.63 -19.02 37.67
C THR A 139 -18.03 -19.47 38.07
N ALA A 140 -18.11 -20.66 38.65
CA ALA A 140 -19.27 -21.17 39.34
C ALA A 140 -19.16 -20.74 40.81
N MET A 141 -20.19 -20.09 41.35
CA MET A 141 -21.05 -20.60 42.43
C MET A 141 -22.19 -19.61 42.67
#